data_AF-A0A1F2A5D6-F1
#
_entry.id   AF-A0A1F2A5D6-F1
#
_cell.length_a   1.000
_cell.length_b   1.000
_cell.length_c   1.000
_cell.angle_alpha   90.00
_cell.angle_beta   90.00
_cell.angle_gamma   90.00
#
_symmetry.space_group_name_H-M   'P 1'
#
loop_
_entity.id
_entity.type
_entity.pdbx_description
1 polymer ?
#
loop_
_entity_poly.entity_id
_entity_poly.type
_entity_poly.pdbx_seq_one_letter_code
_entity_poly.pdbx_strand_id
1 'polypeptide(L)'
;MDGLDSKSQLAREISAAPYDNFSNALKLSEGMSIAHVREALEEKIAPNDSALCHRFIEQWLDRLEPIQKLAASIEISHLYLLDLVDVPHAEDIILLRTLHNGACAIEALRSELLSNRDLGRNPDASFGLKFVKAIEAETCEPLKAVVEKLHSNSDRLEVLIQRADAEVKAQE
;
A
#
# COMPACT_ATOMS: atom_id res chain seq x y z
N MET A 1 33.99 -13.39 3.43
CA MET A 1 32.63 -13.64 3.95
C MET A 1 31.75 -12.77 3.06
N ASP A 2 31.32 -13.32 1.92
CA ASP A 2 30.57 -12.54 0.93
C ASP A 2 29.19 -12.24 1.52
N GLY A 3 29.03 -11.00 2.00
CA GLY A 3 27.72 -10.48 2.36
C GLY A 3 26.92 -10.38 1.07
N LEU A 4 25.93 -11.26 0.90
CA LEU A 4 24.90 -11.08 -0.12
C LEU A 4 24.34 -9.66 0.03
N ASP A 5 24.23 -8.95 -1.08
CA ASP A 5 23.54 -7.67 -1.08
C ASP A 5 22.10 -7.86 -0.58
N SER A 6 21.54 -6.83 0.06
CA SER A 6 20.24 -6.92 0.73
C SER A 6 19.10 -7.32 -0.20
N LYS A 7 19.17 -6.98 -1.50
CA LYS A 7 18.17 -7.39 -2.50
C LYS A 7 18.25 -8.89 -2.76
N SER A 8 19.46 -9.41 -2.95
CA SER A 8 19.70 -10.86 -3.13
C SER A 8 19.31 -11.65 -1.87
N GLN A 9 19.54 -11.11 -0.68
CA GLN A 9 19.10 -11.75 0.56
C GLN A 9 17.57 -11.80 0.66
N LEU A 10 16.88 -10.70 0.39
CA LEU A 10 15.41 -10.66 0.39
C LEU A 10 14.85 -11.66 -0.64
N ALA A 11 15.36 -11.65 -1.87
CA ALA A 11 14.89 -12.53 -2.92
C ALA A 11 15.05 -14.02 -2.56
N ARG A 12 16.15 -14.37 -1.89
CA ARG A 12 16.39 -15.73 -1.39
C ARG A 12 15.35 -16.14 -0.35
N GLU A 13 15.04 -15.28 0.63
CA GLU A 13 14.04 -15.60 1.65
C GLU A 13 12.62 -15.69 1.07
N ILE A 14 12.29 -14.88 0.05
CA ILE A 14 11.00 -14.99 -0.67
C ILE A 14 10.92 -16.34 -1.39
N SER A 15 11.96 -16.70 -2.13
CA SER A 15 11.99 -17.95 -2.93
C SER A 15 12.04 -19.21 -2.08
N ALA A 16 12.61 -19.12 -0.87
CA ALA A 16 12.72 -20.23 0.06
C ALA A 16 11.48 -20.42 0.95
N ALA A 17 10.48 -19.54 0.87
CA ALA A 17 9.31 -19.55 1.74
C ALA A 17 8.40 -20.76 1.45
N PRO A 18 8.28 -21.73 2.38
CA PRO A 18 7.37 -22.84 2.18
C PRO A 18 5.92 -22.38 2.34
N TYR A 19 5.05 -22.79 1.42
CA TYR A 19 3.61 -22.50 1.46
C TYR A 19 3.29 -21.01 1.67
N ASP A 20 4.05 -20.13 1.00
CA ASP A 20 3.90 -18.67 1.07
C ASP A 20 4.03 -18.08 2.49
N ASN A 21 4.71 -18.77 3.41
CA ASN A 21 5.06 -18.21 4.71
C ASN A 21 6.27 -17.27 4.57
N PHE A 22 6.00 -16.02 4.21
CA PHE A 22 7.04 -15.00 3.99
C PHE A 22 7.58 -14.37 5.28
N SER A 23 7.36 -14.94 6.47
CA SER A 23 7.72 -14.30 7.76
C SER A 23 9.16 -13.76 7.80
N ASN A 24 10.14 -14.50 7.30
CA ASN A 24 11.53 -14.05 7.24
C ASN A 24 11.73 -12.91 6.23
N ALA A 25 11.18 -13.04 5.03
CA ALA A 25 11.28 -12.03 3.99
C ALA A 25 10.58 -10.72 4.40
N LEU A 26 9.41 -10.81 5.02
CA LEU A 26 8.67 -9.67 5.58
C LEU A 26 9.51 -8.97 6.65
N LYS A 27 10.10 -9.71 7.58
CA LYS A 27 10.98 -9.13 8.61
C LYS A 27 12.22 -8.44 8.02
N LEU A 28 12.80 -8.99 6.95
CA LEU A 28 13.91 -8.32 6.26
C LEU A 28 13.45 -7.01 5.60
N SER A 29 12.26 -7.03 4.98
CA SER A 29 11.72 -5.87 4.27
C SER A 29 11.40 -4.68 5.18
N GLU A 30 11.15 -4.90 6.48
CA GLU A 30 10.93 -3.83 7.48
C GLU A 30 12.12 -2.87 7.60
N GLY A 31 13.35 -3.38 7.39
CA GLY A 31 14.58 -2.59 7.41
C GLY A 31 14.96 -1.98 6.07
N MET A 32 14.18 -2.22 5.00
CA MET A 32 14.49 -1.80 3.64
C MET A 32 13.63 -0.60 3.22
N SER A 33 14.17 0.22 2.32
CA SER A 33 13.35 1.23 1.65
C SER A 33 12.37 0.54 0.69
N ILE A 34 11.22 1.18 0.46
CA ILE A 34 10.22 0.73 -0.52
C ILE A 34 10.89 0.49 -1.89
N ALA A 35 11.76 1.41 -2.33
CA ALA A 35 12.50 1.28 -3.58
C ALA A 35 13.41 0.04 -3.61
N HIS A 36 14.12 -0.27 -2.51
CA HIS A 36 14.95 -1.48 -2.45
C HIS A 36 14.12 -2.76 -2.49
N VAL A 37 12.95 -2.80 -1.83
CA VAL A 37 12.05 -3.94 -1.91
C VAL A 37 11.53 -4.10 -3.34
N ARG A 38 11.05 -3.01 -3.96
CA ARG A 38 10.62 -2.98 -5.35
C ARG A 38 11.70 -3.51 -6.30
N GLU A 39 12.93 -2.99 -6.22
CA GLU A 39 14.04 -3.46 -7.07
C GLU A 39 14.34 -4.94 -6.88
N ALA A 40 14.29 -5.45 -5.64
CA ALA A 40 14.49 -6.87 -5.41
C ALA A 40 13.39 -7.71 -6.08
N LEU A 41 12.14 -7.25 -6.04
CA LEU A 41 11.03 -7.91 -6.72
C LEU A 41 11.19 -7.87 -8.24
N GLU A 42 11.47 -6.68 -8.79
CA GLU A 42 11.65 -6.43 -10.22
C GLU A 42 12.81 -7.23 -10.82
N GLU A 43 13.98 -7.20 -10.17
CA GLU A 43 15.21 -7.76 -10.72
C GLU A 43 15.33 -9.27 -10.47
N LYS A 44 14.73 -9.81 -9.40
CA LYS A 44 15.04 -11.16 -8.91
C LYS A 44 13.84 -12.10 -8.79
N ILE A 45 12.64 -11.59 -8.49
CA ILE A 45 11.47 -12.44 -8.23
C ILE A 45 10.55 -12.48 -9.44
N ALA A 46 10.03 -11.34 -9.86
CA ALA A 46 9.05 -11.22 -10.94
C ALA A 46 9.47 -11.93 -12.25
N PRO A 47 10.74 -11.87 -12.71
CA PRO A 47 11.16 -12.56 -13.93
C PRO A 47 11.13 -14.09 -13.84
N ASN A 48 11.17 -14.65 -12.63
CA ASN A 48 11.26 -16.10 -12.41
C ASN A 48 9.93 -16.70 -11.95
N ASP A 49 9.19 -15.98 -11.12
CA ASP A 49 7.90 -16.42 -10.58
C ASP A 49 7.01 -15.20 -10.28
N SER A 50 6.22 -14.86 -11.29
CA SER A 50 5.28 -13.74 -11.25
C SER A 50 4.21 -13.90 -10.17
N ALA A 51 3.69 -15.12 -10.00
CA ALA A 51 2.65 -15.42 -9.02
C ALA A 51 3.21 -15.33 -7.58
N LEU A 52 4.44 -15.81 -7.34
CA LEU A 52 5.13 -15.65 -6.06
C LEU A 52 5.36 -14.17 -5.75
N CYS A 53 5.78 -13.38 -6.75
CA CYS A 53 5.94 -11.93 -6.62
C CYS A 53 4.64 -11.28 -6.13
N HIS A 54 3.51 -11.60 -6.79
CA HIS A 54 2.20 -11.09 -6.41
C HIS A 54 1.82 -11.45 -4.96
N ARG A 55 1.97 -12.74 -4.57
CA ARG A 55 1.61 -13.20 -3.22
C ARG A 55 2.48 -12.56 -2.13
N PHE A 56 3.76 -12.32 -2.41
CA PHE A 56 4.62 -11.58 -1.48
C PHE A 56 4.18 -10.12 -1.36
N ILE A 57 3.88 -9.46 -2.49
CA ILE A 57 3.41 -8.06 -2.51
C ILE A 57 2.18 -7.89 -1.60
N GLU A 58 1.18 -8.76 -1.72
CA GLU A 58 -0.04 -8.71 -0.89
C GLU A 58 0.29 -8.74 0.60
N GLN A 59 1.10 -9.72 1.03
CA GLN A 59 1.47 -9.85 2.44
C GLN A 59 2.39 -8.72 2.93
N TRP A 60 3.25 -8.20 2.06
CA TRP A 60 4.16 -7.11 2.39
C TRP A 60 3.41 -5.80 2.59
N LEU A 61 2.49 -5.47 1.68
CA LEU A 61 1.65 -4.28 1.82
C LEU A 61 0.89 -4.31 3.15
N ASP A 62 0.34 -5.45 3.55
CA ASP A 62 -0.40 -5.62 4.81
C ASP A 62 0.39 -5.37 6.10
N ARG A 63 1.72 -5.30 6.02
CA ARG A 63 2.58 -4.93 7.16
C ARG A 63 2.85 -3.43 7.27
N LEU A 64 2.51 -2.65 6.25
CA LEU A 64 2.85 -1.24 6.18
C LEU A 64 1.79 -0.36 6.83
N GLU A 65 2.24 0.71 7.48
CA GLU A 65 1.36 1.77 7.97
C GLU A 65 0.62 2.45 6.81
N PRO A 66 -0.56 3.05 7.01
CA PRO A 66 -1.43 3.52 5.91
C PRO A 66 -0.74 4.39 4.85
N ILE A 67 0.09 5.35 5.27
CA ILE A 67 0.83 6.24 4.35
C ILE A 67 1.92 5.46 3.58
N GLN A 68 2.63 4.57 4.25
CA GLN A 68 3.65 3.72 3.63
C GLN A 68 3.03 2.72 2.67
N LYS A 69 1.87 2.15 3.01
CA LYS A 69 1.10 1.21 2.18
C LYS A 69 0.67 1.88 0.87
N LEU A 70 0.19 3.13 0.91
CA LEU A 70 -0.11 3.91 -0.30
C LEU A 70 1.16 4.14 -1.14
N ALA A 71 2.23 4.64 -0.52
CA ALA A 71 3.48 4.92 -1.23
C ALA A 71 4.04 3.65 -1.90
N ALA A 72 4.04 2.52 -1.19
CA ALA A 72 4.48 1.23 -1.71
C ALA A 72 3.59 0.74 -2.85
N SER A 73 2.27 0.89 -2.74
CA SER A 73 1.32 0.50 -3.79
C SER A 73 1.55 1.27 -5.10
N ILE A 74 1.86 2.56 -5.00
CA ILE A 74 2.23 3.39 -6.15
C ILE A 74 3.58 2.94 -6.70
N GLU A 75 4.57 2.75 -5.83
CA GLU A 75 5.93 2.40 -6.25
C GLU A 75 5.96 1.07 -7.00
N ILE A 76 5.17 0.07 -6.60
CA ILE A 76 5.13 -1.25 -7.27
C ILE A 76 4.15 -1.33 -8.43
N SER A 77 3.34 -0.30 -8.70
CA SER A 77 2.29 -0.39 -9.73
C SER A 77 2.85 -0.67 -11.12
N HIS A 78 4.05 -0.14 -11.42
CA HIS A 78 4.72 -0.39 -12.71
C HIS A 78 5.07 -1.87 -12.91
N LEU A 79 5.25 -2.68 -11.85
CA LEU A 79 5.49 -4.11 -11.99
C LEU A 79 4.28 -4.81 -12.64
N TYR A 80 3.08 -4.32 -12.36
CA TYR A 80 1.84 -4.81 -12.96
C TYR A 80 1.64 -4.24 -14.36
N LEU A 81 1.92 -2.95 -14.57
CA LEU A 81 1.77 -2.30 -15.89
C LEU A 81 2.76 -2.81 -16.95
N LEU A 82 3.91 -3.34 -16.53
CA LEU A 82 4.93 -3.91 -17.41
C LEU A 82 4.81 -5.43 -17.54
N ASP A 83 3.71 -6.02 -17.07
CA ASP A 83 3.45 -7.47 -17.07
C ASP A 83 4.55 -8.31 -16.37
N LEU A 84 5.32 -7.70 -15.47
CA LEU A 84 6.27 -8.42 -14.61
C LEU A 84 5.51 -9.21 -13.54
N VAL A 85 4.41 -8.63 -13.05
CA VAL A 85 3.40 -9.29 -12.21
C VAL A 85 2.14 -9.50 -13.05
N ASP A 86 2.09 -10.65 -13.72
CA ASP A 86 1.00 -11.09 -14.59
C ASP A 86 -0.08 -11.78 -13.76
N VAL A 87 -1.15 -11.03 -13.51
CA VAL A 87 -2.34 -11.49 -12.82
C VAL A 87 -3.59 -10.95 -13.51
N PRO A 88 -4.73 -11.67 -13.45
CA PRO A 88 -6.00 -11.16 -13.92
C PRO A 88 -6.32 -9.80 -13.28
N HIS A 89 -6.86 -8.88 -14.09
CA HIS A 89 -7.28 -7.54 -13.65
C HIS A 89 -6.16 -6.70 -13.01
N ALA A 90 -4.92 -6.84 -13.48
CA ALA A 90 -3.77 -6.10 -12.96
C ALA A 90 -4.00 -4.58 -12.85
N GLU A 91 -4.57 -3.95 -13.88
CA GLU A 91 -4.91 -2.51 -13.86
C GLU A 91 -5.97 -2.16 -12.79
N ASP A 92 -6.99 -3.01 -12.64
CA ASP A 92 -8.02 -2.81 -11.62
C ASP A 92 -7.45 -2.97 -10.22
N ILE A 93 -6.52 -3.91 -10.01
CA ILE A 93 -5.81 -4.08 -8.73
C ILE A 93 -5.01 -2.82 -8.38
N ILE A 94 -4.31 -2.22 -9.35
CA ILE A 94 -3.57 -0.96 -9.15
C ILE A 94 -4.53 0.15 -8.71
N LEU A 95 -5.64 0.30 -9.43
CA LEU A 95 -6.61 1.35 -9.13
C LEU A 95 -7.28 1.11 -7.78
N LEU A 96 -7.66 -0.14 -7.48
CA LEU A 96 -8.27 -0.55 -6.23
C LEU A 96 -7.36 -0.22 -5.04
N ARG A 97 -6.08 -0.64 -5.10
CA ARG A 97 -5.09 -0.31 -4.08
C ARG A 97 -4.91 1.20 -3.92
N THR A 98 -4.89 1.95 -5.01
CA THR A 98 -4.77 3.42 -4.96
C THR A 98 -5.95 4.06 -4.25
N LEU A 99 -7.18 3.63 -4.57
CA LEU A 99 -8.39 4.14 -3.93
C LEU A 99 -8.46 3.76 -2.45
N HIS A 100 -8.30 2.48 -2.14
CA HIS A 100 -8.40 1.95 -0.79
C HIS A 100 -7.28 2.49 0.11
N ASN A 101 -6.02 2.34 -0.30
CA ASN A 101 -4.88 2.79 0.50
C ASN A 101 -4.82 4.32 0.55
N GLY A 102 -5.29 5.01 -0.50
CA GLY A 102 -5.46 6.46 -0.51
C GLY A 102 -6.44 6.93 0.56
N ALA A 103 -7.59 6.26 0.69
CA ALA A 103 -8.56 6.53 1.74
C ALA A 103 -7.95 6.33 3.14
N CYS A 104 -7.26 5.20 3.37
CA CYS A 104 -6.62 4.91 4.65
C CYS A 104 -5.50 5.92 4.99
N ALA A 105 -4.69 6.34 4.01
CA ALA A 105 -3.64 7.33 4.21
C ALA A 105 -4.21 8.71 4.57
N ILE A 106 -5.30 9.14 3.91
CA ILE A 106 -5.98 10.39 4.24
C ILE A 106 -6.60 10.32 5.64
N GLU A 107 -7.18 9.18 6.01
CA GLU A 107 -7.73 8.96 7.35
C GLU A 107 -6.64 9.06 8.42
N ALA A 108 -5.47 8.46 8.18
CA ALA A 108 -4.32 8.55 9.07
C ALA A 108 -3.84 10.02 9.22
N LEU A 109 -3.70 10.75 8.11
CA LEU A 109 -3.35 12.18 8.14
C LEU A 109 -4.37 13.00 8.93
N ARG A 110 -5.66 12.75 8.72
CA ARG A 110 -6.74 13.41 9.47
C ARG A 110 -6.65 13.09 10.96
N SER A 111 -6.39 11.83 11.33
CA SER A 111 -6.20 11.41 12.72
C SER A 111 -5.03 12.14 13.38
N GLU A 112 -3.90 12.29 12.67
CA GLU A 112 -2.74 13.05 13.15
C GLU A 112 -3.04 14.55 13.33
N LEU A 113 -3.82 15.15 12.44
CA LEU A 113 -4.24 16.55 12.64
C LEU A 113 -5.10 16.72 13.89
N LEU A 114 -6.01 15.78 14.14
CA LEU A 114 -6.91 15.78 15.30
C LEU A 114 -6.20 15.43 16.61
N SER A 115 -5.14 14.61 16.58
CA SER A 115 -4.32 14.29 17.76
C SER A 115 -3.62 15.53 18.30
N ASN A 116 -3.34 16.50 17.44
CA ASN A 116 -2.67 17.75 17.75
C ASN A 116 -3.60 18.89 18.22
N ARG A 117 -4.89 18.60 18.47
CA ARG A 117 -5.89 19.61 18.86
C ARG A 117 -5.54 20.43 20.10
N ASP A 118 -4.79 19.83 21.02
CA ASP A 118 -4.42 20.45 22.29
C ASP A 118 -3.13 21.29 22.19
N LEU A 119 -2.40 21.24 21.07
CA LEU A 119 -1.16 22.01 20.88
C LEU A 119 -1.39 23.53 20.99
N GLY A 120 -2.58 24.01 20.63
CA GLY A 120 -2.94 25.43 20.78
C GLY A 120 -3.07 25.91 22.24
N ARG A 121 -2.91 25.02 23.23
CA ARG A 121 -2.81 25.34 24.66
C ARG A 121 -1.38 25.40 25.17
N ASN A 122 -0.40 24.97 24.37
CA ASN A 122 1.00 24.98 24.75
C ASN A 122 1.53 26.43 24.70
N PRO A 123 2.07 26.98 25.80
CA PRO A 123 2.63 28.34 25.82
C PRO A 123 3.82 28.52 24.87
N ASP A 124 4.52 27.44 24.49
CA ASP A 124 5.65 27.48 23.55
C ASP A 124 5.21 27.38 22.08
N ALA A 125 3.92 27.15 21.81
CA ALA A 125 3.40 27.14 20.44
C ALA A 125 3.24 28.58 19.93
N SER A 126 3.66 28.84 18.69
CA SER A 126 3.46 30.13 18.01
C SER A 126 2.00 30.39 17.61
N PHE A 127 1.12 29.42 17.84
CA PHE A 127 -0.29 29.44 17.46
C PHE A 127 -1.19 29.05 18.65
N GLY A 128 -2.43 29.54 18.64
CA GLY A 128 -3.41 29.26 19.69
C GLY A 128 -4.55 28.34 19.23
N LEU A 129 -5.45 28.00 20.15
CA LEU A 129 -6.65 27.19 19.90
C LEU A 129 -7.51 27.66 18.73
N LYS A 130 -7.54 28.98 18.43
CA LYS A 130 -8.30 29.50 17.28
C LYS A 130 -7.75 28.99 15.95
N PHE A 131 -6.42 28.88 15.82
CA PHE A 131 -5.77 28.35 14.63
C PHE A 131 -6.03 26.86 14.47
N VAL A 132 -5.91 26.08 15.55
CA VAL A 132 -6.20 24.65 15.55
C VAL A 132 -7.64 24.38 15.11
N LYS A 133 -8.63 25.10 15.68
CA LYS A 133 -10.04 24.96 15.27
C LYS A 133 -10.28 25.31 13.80
N ALA A 134 -9.53 26.26 13.25
CA ALA A 134 -9.60 26.57 11.83
C ALA A 134 -9.09 25.39 10.99
N ILE A 135 -7.95 24.78 11.33
CA ILE A 135 -7.44 23.58 10.66
C ILE A 135 -8.46 22.43 10.73
N GLU A 136 -9.06 22.18 11.90
CA GLU A 136 -10.08 21.14 12.06
C GLU A 136 -11.26 21.36 11.10
N ALA A 137 -11.81 22.57 11.05
CA ALA A 137 -12.95 22.90 10.20
C ALA A 137 -12.61 22.93 8.71
N GLU A 138 -11.48 23.53 8.35
CA GLU A 138 -11.08 23.77 6.96
C GLU A 138 -10.42 22.54 6.32
N THR A 139 -9.86 21.63 7.12
CA THR A 139 -9.12 20.46 6.62
C THR A 139 -9.80 19.14 6.99
N CYS A 140 -10.11 18.90 8.27
CA CYS A 140 -10.52 17.55 8.70
C CYS A 140 -11.90 17.14 8.17
N GLU A 141 -12.88 18.05 8.15
CA GLU A 141 -14.22 17.74 7.61
C GLU A 141 -14.18 17.46 6.09
N PRO A 142 -13.52 18.28 5.24
CA PRO A 142 -13.36 17.95 3.83
C PRO A 142 -12.63 16.63 3.58
N LEU A 143 -11.58 16.31 4.35
CA LEU A 143 -10.86 15.05 4.20
C LEU A 143 -11.74 13.84 4.49
N LYS A 144 -12.61 13.91 5.50
CA LYS A 144 -13.58 12.84 5.79
C LYS A 144 -14.48 12.54 4.59
N ALA A 145 -15.02 13.58 3.94
CA ALA A 145 -15.87 13.40 2.75
C ALA A 145 -15.09 12.81 1.56
N VAL A 146 -13.79 13.07 1.45
CA VAL A 146 -12.92 12.45 0.43
C VAL A 146 -12.71 10.96 0.73
N VAL A 147 -12.43 10.60 1.98
CA VAL A 147 -12.26 9.20 2.42
C VAL A 147 -13.50 8.37 2.07
N GLU A 148 -14.69 8.86 2.38
CA GLU A 148 -15.96 8.19 2.07
C GLU A 148 -16.13 7.94 0.56
N LYS A 149 -15.77 8.92 -0.28
CA LYS A 149 -15.83 8.77 -1.75
C LYS A 149 -14.82 7.77 -2.29
N LEU A 150 -13.62 7.75 -1.74
CA LEU A 150 -12.57 6.81 -2.17
C LEU A 150 -12.97 5.37 -1.82
N HIS A 151 -13.44 5.12 -0.59
CA HIS A 151 -13.99 3.81 -0.22
C HIS A 151 -15.18 3.42 -1.10
N SER A 152 -16.15 4.32 -1.30
CA SER A 152 -17.30 4.02 -2.15
C SER A 152 -16.92 3.64 -3.59
N ASN A 153 -15.91 4.30 -4.17
CA ASN A 153 -15.42 3.94 -5.50
C ASN A 153 -14.60 2.65 -5.50
N SER A 154 -13.85 2.37 -4.42
CA SER A 154 -13.17 1.09 -4.20
C SER A 154 -14.18 -0.07 -4.21
N ASP A 155 -15.23 0.02 -3.40
CA ASP A 155 -16.28 -1.00 -3.31
C ASP A 155 -16.97 -1.23 -4.66
N ARG A 156 -17.22 -0.14 -5.41
CA ARG A 156 -17.81 -0.23 -6.75
C ARG A 156 -16.89 -0.95 -7.73
N LEU A 157 -15.58 -0.73 -7.65
CA LEU A 157 -14.60 -1.40 -8.50
C LEU A 157 -14.51 -2.89 -8.16
N GLU A 158 -14.49 -3.27 -6.89
CA GLU A 158 -14.51 -4.69 -6.47
C GLU A 158 -15.72 -5.44 -7.06
N VAL A 159 -16.89 -4.82 -7.05
CA VAL A 159 -18.09 -5.41 -7.65
C VAL A 159 -17.95 -5.60 -9.17
N LEU A 160 -17.25 -4.69 -9.87
CA LEU A 160 -16.99 -4.83 -11.30
C LEU A 160 -16.04 -6.01 -11.58
N ILE A 161 -14.95 -6.12 -10.81
CA ILE A 161 -13.98 -7.23 -10.91
C ILE A 161 -14.69 -8.56 -10.68
N GLN A 162 -15.49 -8.68 -9.61
CA GLN A 162 -16.23 -9.91 -9.29
C GLN A 162 -17.22 -10.33 -10.39
N ARG A 163 -17.85 -9.36 -11.07
CA ARG A 163 -18.74 -9.63 -12.20
C ARG A 163 -17.97 -10.13 -13.41
N ALA A 164 -16.85 -9.47 -13.72
CA ALA A 164 -15.98 -9.91 -14.82
C ALA A 164 -15.49 -11.35 -14.59
N ASP A 165 -15.07 -11.69 -13.37
CA ASP A 165 -14.67 -13.05 -13.01
C ASP A 165 -15.79 -14.08 -13.15
N ALA A 166 -17.02 -13.70 -12.80
CA ALA A 166 -18.18 -14.58 -12.93
C ALA A 166 -18.56 -14.83 -14.39
N GLU A 167 -18.44 -13.81 -15.25
CA GLU A 167 -18.69 -13.93 -16.69
C GLU A 167 -17.68 -14.83 -17.38
N VAL A 168 -16.39 -14.74 -17.02
CA VAL A 168 -15.35 -15.64 -17.53
C VAL A 168 -15.65 -17.09 -17.16
N LYS A 169 -15.95 -17.36 -15.89
CA LYS A 169 -16.29 -18.72 -15.41
C LYS A 169 -17.56 -19.29 -16.03
N ALA A 170 -18.51 -18.46 -16.45
CA ALA A 170 -19.74 -18.91 -17.09
C ALA A 170 -19.53 -19.28 -18.58
N GLN A 171 -18.40 -18.90 -19.17
CA GLN A 171 -18.03 -19.18 -20.56
C GLN A 171 -17.10 -20.40 -20.70
N GLU A 172 -16.56 -20.90 -19.58
CA GLU A 172 -15.76 -22.12 -19.46
C GLU A 172 -16.62 -23.38 -19.22
#